data_AF-A0A3D2WB85-F1
#
_entry.id   AF-A0A3D2WB85-F1
#
_cell.length_a   1.000
_cell.length_b   1.000
_cell.length_c   1.000
_cell.angle_alpha   90.00
_cell.angle_beta   90.00
_cell.angle_gamma   90.00
#
_symmetry.space_group_name_H-M   'P 1'
#
loop_
_entity.id
_entity.type
_entity.pdbx_description
1 polymer ?
#
loop_
_entity_poly.entity_id
_entity_poly.type
_entity_poly.pdbx_seq_one_letter_code
_entity_poly.pdbx_strand_id
1 'polypeptide(L)'
;MSEQRPSTVGELKSKGYKTRSVKQEMRDNLLEKLENNETLFPGIRGYADTVIPRIVNAILAQHDFILLGLRGQAKSRILRELVSLLDEKVPVLAGSETNDDPLAPISKYGR
;
A
#
# COMPACT_ATOMS: atom_id res chain seq x y z
N MET A 1 -21.15 -10.50 -8.62
CA MET A 1 -21.50 -11.30 -7.44
C MET A 1 -20.73 -10.72 -6.27
N SER A 2 -21.38 -10.31 -5.17
CA SER A 2 -20.64 -9.80 -4.01
C SER A 2 -19.92 -10.98 -3.37
N GLU A 3 -18.61 -11.08 -3.53
CA GLU A 3 -17.82 -12.07 -2.79
C GLU A 3 -18.06 -11.89 -1.30
N GLN A 4 -18.50 -12.96 -0.64
CA GLN A 4 -18.72 -12.96 0.80
C GLN A 4 -17.37 -12.80 1.49
N ARG A 5 -17.14 -11.65 2.11
CA ARG A 5 -15.89 -11.35 2.82
C ARG A 5 -15.80 -12.21 4.08
N PRO A 6 -14.59 -12.66 4.47
CA PRO A 6 -14.40 -13.39 5.71
C PRO A 6 -14.84 -12.52 6.89
N SER A 7 -15.65 -13.11 7.77
CA SER A 7 -16.20 -12.47 8.97
C SER A 7 -15.51 -12.91 10.25
N THR A 8 -14.73 -14.00 10.18
CA THR A 8 -13.97 -14.56 11.30
C THR A 8 -12.50 -14.72 10.95
N VAL A 9 -11.64 -14.78 11.98
CA VAL A 9 -10.20 -15.04 11.80
C VAL A 9 -9.98 -16.42 11.17
N GLY A 10 -10.82 -17.41 11.48
CA GLY A 10 -10.77 -18.75 10.88
C GLY A 10 -11.02 -18.73 9.37
N GLU A 11 -12.05 -18.01 8.92
CA GLU A 11 -12.35 -17.81 7.50
C GLU A 11 -11.25 -17.01 6.78
N LEU A 12 -10.69 -16.00 7.45
CA LEU A 12 -9.60 -15.20 6.90
C LEU A 12 -8.35 -16.05 6.65
N LYS A 13 -8.02 -16.94 7.60
CA LYS A 13 -6.92 -17.92 7.46
C LYS A 13 -7.19 -18.94 6.36
N SER A 14 -8.42 -19.48 6.26
CA SER A 14 -8.75 -20.48 5.24
C SER A 14 -8.70 -19.92 3.82
N LYS A 15 -8.95 -18.60 3.66
CA LYS A 15 -8.75 -17.86 2.40
C LYS A 15 -7.29 -17.49 2.11
N GLY A 16 -6.35 -17.87 2.99
CA GLY A 16 -4.91 -17.68 2.75
C GLY A 16 -4.41 -16.26 2.96
N TYR A 17 -5.16 -15.41 3.69
CA TYR A 17 -4.69 -14.07 4.05
C TYR A 17 -3.38 -14.15 4.84
N LYS A 18 -2.45 -13.26 4.51
CA LYS A 18 -1.16 -13.12 5.20
C LYS A 18 -0.95 -11.66 5.55
N THR A 19 -0.54 -11.40 6.78
CA THR A 19 -0.02 -10.09 7.18
C THR A 19 1.18 -9.73 6.33
N ARG A 20 1.17 -8.51 5.79
CA ARG A 20 2.30 -7.92 5.07
C ARG A 20 2.56 -6.52 5.61
N SER A 21 3.81 -6.06 5.48
CA SER A 21 4.14 -4.68 5.82
C SER A 21 3.62 -3.75 4.71
N VAL A 22 3.41 -2.47 5.05
CA VAL A 22 3.05 -1.43 4.07
C VAL A 22 4.06 -1.37 2.91
N LYS A 23 5.36 -1.57 3.20
CA LYS A 23 6.41 -1.59 2.18
C LYS A 23 6.25 -2.77 1.21
N GLN A 24 5.90 -3.94 1.73
CA GLN A 24 5.67 -5.13 0.90
C GLN A 24 4.40 -4.96 0.07
N GLU A 25 3.31 -4.47 0.66
CA GLU A 25 2.06 -4.16 -0.04
C GLU A 25 2.28 -3.19 -1.20
N MET A 26 2.93 -2.04 -0.93
CA MET A 26 3.25 -1.07 -1.98
C MET A 26 4.10 -1.66 -3.10
N ARG A 27 5.03 -2.57 -2.78
CA ARG A 27 5.88 -3.24 -3.76
C ARG A 27 5.08 -4.21 -4.62
N ASP A 28 4.27 -5.06 -4.01
CA ASP A 28 3.47 -6.08 -4.72
C ASP A 28 2.48 -5.40 -5.66
N ASN A 29 1.76 -4.40 -5.15
CA ASN A 29 0.76 -3.66 -5.93
C ASN A 29 1.42 -2.80 -7.02
N LEU A 30 2.64 -2.30 -6.81
CA LEU A 30 3.42 -1.63 -7.86
C LEU A 30 3.82 -2.60 -8.98
N LEU A 31 4.24 -3.83 -8.64
CA LEU A 31 4.57 -4.85 -9.64
C LEU A 31 3.36 -5.17 -10.51
N GLU A 32 2.19 -5.38 -9.90
CA GLU A 32 0.94 -5.62 -10.64
C GLU A 32 0.62 -4.48 -11.62
N LYS A 33 0.70 -3.23 -11.16
CA LYS A 33 0.48 -2.06 -12.03
C LYS A 33 1.48 -2.00 -13.19
N LEU A 34 2.75 -2.35 -12.94
CA LEU A 34 3.78 -2.38 -13.98
C LEU A 34 3.51 -3.49 -15.00
N GLU A 35 3.14 -4.69 -14.56
CA GLU A 35 2.77 -5.82 -15.42
C GLU A 35 1.56 -5.48 -16.31
N ASN A 36 0.59 -4.76 -15.75
CA ASN A 36 -0.61 -4.30 -16.46
C ASN A 36 -0.39 -3.05 -17.32
N ASN A 37 0.83 -2.48 -17.35
CA ASN A 37 1.15 -1.21 -18.01
C ASN A 37 0.23 -0.04 -17.57
N GLU A 38 -0.16 -0.03 -16.29
CA GLU A 38 -0.98 1.02 -15.73
C GLU A 38 -0.18 2.32 -15.51
N THR A 39 -0.90 3.45 -15.57
CA THR A 39 -0.29 4.75 -15.27
C THR A 39 -0.12 4.93 -13.77
N LEU A 40 1.14 4.98 -13.29
CA LEU A 40 1.44 5.04 -11.85
C LEU A 40 1.12 6.37 -11.17
N PHE A 41 1.39 7.49 -11.85
CA PHE A 41 1.30 8.83 -11.27
C PHE A 41 0.52 9.77 -12.19
N PRO A 42 -0.80 9.56 -12.35
CA PRO A 42 -1.62 10.37 -13.23
C PRO A 42 -1.54 11.85 -12.85
N GLY A 43 -1.40 12.72 -13.84
CA GLY A 43 -1.33 14.17 -13.62
C GLY A 43 0.01 14.70 -13.09
N ILE A 44 1.06 13.86 -12.98
CA ILE A 44 2.45 14.30 -12.83
C ILE A 44 3.09 14.45 -14.22
N ARG A 45 3.45 15.68 -14.60
CA ARG A 45 4.05 15.98 -15.91
C ARG A 45 5.52 16.37 -15.77
N GLY A 46 6.35 15.96 -16.72
CA GLY A 46 7.78 16.33 -16.78
C GLY A 46 8.71 15.52 -15.88
N TYR A 47 8.20 14.51 -15.17
CA TYR A 47 8.99 13.65 -14.26
C TYR A 47 9.08 12.18 -14.68
N ALA A 48 8.53 11.83 -15.85
CA ALA A 48 8.53 10.47 -16.39
C ALA A 48 9.95 9.88 -16.50
N ASP A 49 10.92 10.69 -16.94
CA ASP A 49 12.28 10.22 -17.19
C ASP A 49 13.26 10.52 -16.04
N THR A 50 12.80 11.11 -14.92
CA THR A 50 13.68 11.58 -13.85
C THR A 50 13.26 11.09 -12.46
N VAL A 51 12.16 11.63 -11.93
CA VAL A 51 11.75 11.37 -10.54
C VAL A 51 10.97 10.06 -10.42
N ILE A 52 10.07 9.79 -11.37
CA ILE A 52 9.21 8.60 -11.34
C ILE A 52 10.03 7.29 -11.32
N PRO A 53 11.06 7.10 -12.18
CA PRO A 53 11.85 5.87 -12.16
C PRO A 53 12.59 5.66 -10.83
N ARG A 54 13.03 6.76 -10.19
CA ARG A 54 13.70 6.69 -8.88
C ARG A 54 12.73 6.29 -7.76
N ILE A 55 11.50 6.77 -7.79
CA ILE A 55 10.45 6.36 -6.85
C ILE A 55 10.11 4.88 -7.04
N VAL A 56 9.91 4.44 -8.29
CA VAL A 56 9.65 3.04 -8.62
C VAL A 56 10.77 2.15 -8.07
N ASN A 57 12.03 2.49 -8.34
CA ASN A 57 13.17 1.74 -7.82
C ASN A 57 13.22 1.72 -6.28
N ALA A 58 12.91 2.84 -5.63
CA ALA A 58 12.90 2.91 -4.17
C ALA A 58 11.81 2.01 -3.56
N ILE A 59 10.62 1.99 -4.14
CA ILE A 59 9.51 1.13 -3.69
C ILE A 59 9.83 -0.34 -3.93
N LEU A 60 10.34 -0.69 -5.12
CA LEU A 60 10.76 -2.06 -5.43
C LEU A 60 11.86 -2.53 -4.47
N ALA A 61 12.79 -1.65 -4.08
CA ALA A 61 13.82 -1.94 -3.09
C ALA A 61 13.34 -1.86 -1.63
N GLN A 62 12.07 -1.49 -1.39
CA GLN A 62 11.50 -1.27 -0.05
C GLN A 62 12.28 -0.24 0.79
N HIS A 63 12.87 0.75 0.13
CA HIS A 63 13.65 1.80 0.77
C HIS A 63 12.77 2.92 1.35
N ASP A 64 13.24 3.52 2.43
CA ASP A 64 12.74 4.81 2.88
C ASP A 64 13.37 5.92 2.04
N PHE A 65 12.59 6.93 1.64
CA PHE A 65 13.07 8.03 0.82
C PHE A 65 12.39 9.35 1.20
N ILE A 66 13.03 10.47 0.84
CA ILE A 66 12.53 11.82 1.07
C ILE A 66 12.40 12.52 -0.28
N LEU A 67 11.29 13.22 -0.49
CA LEU A 67 11.09 14.09 -1.66
C LEU A 67 11.60 15.50 -1.34
N LEU A 68 12.71 15.88 -1.96
CA LEU A 68 13.29 17.22 -1.84
C LEU A 68 13.08 18.01 -3.13
N GLY A 69 12.81 19.31 -3.00
CA GLY A 69 12.58 20.19 -4.14
C GLY A 69 11.95 21.52 -3.74
N LEU A 70 11.90 22.47 -4.67
CA LEU A 70 11.32 23.80 -4.47
C LEU A 70 9.78 23.76 -4.36
N ARG A 71 9.18 24.87 -3.92
CA ARG A 71 7.72 25.02 -3.89
C ARG A 71 7.14 24.84 -5.30
N GLY A 72 6.02 24.12 -5.40
CA GLY A 72 5.34 23.87 -6.68
C GLY A 72 5.84 22.65 -7.48
N GLN A 73 6.90 21.97 -7.05
CA GLN A 73 7.47 20.79 -7.74
C GLN A 73 6.73 19.46 -7.46
N ALA A 74 5.40 19.50 -7.35
CA ALA A 74 4.52 18.33 -7.22
C ALA A 74 4.79 17.32 -6.07
N LYS A 75 5.71 17.59 -5.12
CA LYS A 75 6.03 16.68 -3.98
C LYS A 75 4.79 16.15 -3.26
N SER A 76 3.90 17.03 -2.84
CA SER A 76 2.66 16.63 -2.14
C SER A 76 1.66 15.91 -3.02
N ARG A 77 1.73 16.09 -4.36
CA ARG A 77 0.89 15.33 -5.28
C ARG A 77 1.42 13.89 -5.38
N ILE A 78 2.72 13.73 -5.59
CA ILE A 78 3.39 12.41 -5.60
C ILE A 78 3.06 11.62 -4.32
N LEU A 79 3.19 12.23 -3.14
CA LEU A 79 2.88 11.55 -1.87
C LEU A 79 1.43 11.04 -1.79
N ARG A 80 0.47 11.78 -2.34
CA ARG A 80 -0.93 11.35 -2.34
C ARG A 80 -1.18 10.23 -3.34
N GLU A 81 -0.51 10.25 -4.49
CA GLU A 81 -0.60 9.18 -5.48
C GLU A 81 0.01 7.86 -4.97
N LEU A 82 1.00 7.90 -4.06
CA LEU A 82 1.55 6.68 -3.45
C LEU A 82 0.50 5.87 -2.69
N VAL A 83 -0.54 6.51 -2.16
CA VAL A 83 -1.65 5.83 -1.48
C VAL A 83 -2.43 4.94 -2.46
N SER A 84 -2.37 5.22 -3.76
CA SER A 84 -2.99 4.36 -4.78
C SER A 84 -2.32 2.99 -4.95
N LEU A 85 -1.18 2.77 -4.29
CA LEU A 85 -0.48 1.49 -4.22
C LEU A 85 -0.87 0.68 -2.97
N LEU A 86 -1.77 1.20 -2.12
CA LEU A 86 -2.31 0.48 -0.98
C LEU A 86 -3.69 -0.06 -1.31
N ASP A 87 -4.03 -1.19 -0.70
CA ASP A 87 -5.33 -1.82 -0.80
C ASP A 87 -6.40 -0.89 -0.21
N GLU A 88 -7.55 -0.81 -0.86
CA GLU A 88 -8.65 0.05 -0.42
C GLU A 88 -9.16 -0.36 0.98
N LYS A 89 -9.04 -1.64 1.32
CA LYS A 89 -9.59 -2.25 2.54
C LYS A 89 -8.63 -3.31 3.08
N VAL A 90 -8.40 -3.26 4.38
CA VAL A 90 -7.66 -4.29 5.13
C VAL A 90 -8.53 -4.85 6.25
N PRO A 91 -8.43 -6.15 6.59
CA PRO A 91 -9.19 -6.72 7.68
C PRO A 91 -8.62 -6.27 9.04
N VAL A 92 -9.49 -6.03 10.00
CA VAL A 92 -9.12 -5.58 11.36
C VAL A 92 -9.91 -6.38 12.40
N LEU A 93 -9.36 -6.54 13.61
CA LEU A 93 -10.10 -7.13 14.72
C LEU A 93 -11.17 -6.16 15.23
N ALA A 94 -12.43 -6.55 15.12
CA ALA A 94 -13.54 -5.80 15.70
C ALA A 94 -13.36 -5.69 17.22
N GLY A 95 -13.52 -4.48 17.77
CA GLY A 95 -13.34 -4.19 19.19
C GLY A 95 -11.91 -3.84 19.60
N SER A 96 -10.92 -3.99 18.71
CA SER A 96 -9.58 -3.44 18.93
C SER A 96 -9.59 -1.92 18.85
N GLU A 97 -8.96 -1.25 19.81
CA GLU A 97 -8.81 0.21 19.84
C GLU A 97 -7.89 0.73 18.72
N THR A 98 -6.99 -0.12 18.22
CA THR A 98 -5.92 0.27 17.28
C THR A 98 -6.06 -0.38 15.91
N ASN A 99 -7.23 -0.94 15.58
CA ASN A 99 -7.45 -1.67 14.33
C ASN A 99 -6.40 -2.77 14.12
N ASP A 100 -6.22 -3.63 15.12
CA ASP A 100 -5.21 -4.70 15.06
C ASP A 100 -5.34 -5.59 13.83
N ASP A 101 -4.18 -6.01 13.33
CA ASP A 101 -4.10 -7.10 12.37
C ASP A 101 -4.68 -8.39 13.00
N PRO A 102 -5.66 -9.04 12.36
CA PRO A 102 -6.27 -10.27 12.87
C PRO A 102 -5.33 -11.47 13.07
N LEU A 103 -4.18 -11.48 12.41
CA LEU A 103 -3.17 -12.54 12.49
C LEU A 103 -1.93 -12.13 13.28
N ALA A 104 -1.71 -10.83 13.48
CA ALA A 104 -0.57 -10.28 14.21
C ALA A 104 -0.96 -9.08 15.11
N PRO A 105 -1.85 -9.28 16.10
CA PRO A 105 -2.37 -8.20 16.92
C PRO A 105 -1.29 -7.63 17.86
N ILE A 106 -1.33 -6.31 18.07
CA ILE A 106 -0.39 -5.61 18.96
C ILE A 106 -1.05 -5.14 20.25
N SER A 107 -2.35 -4.83 20.23
CA SER A 107 -3.08 -4.42 21.43
C SER A 107 -3.26 -5.57 22.42
N LYS A 108 -3.54 -5.20 23.68
CA LYS A 108 -3.90 -6.18 24.72
C LYS A 108 -5.22 -6.89 24.43
N TYR A 109 -6.14 -6.24 23.71
CA TYR A 109 -7.44 -6.83 23.37
C TYR A 109 -7.30 -7.98 22.36
N GLY A 110 -6.40 -7.82 21.38
CA GLY A 110 -6.23 -8.79 20.30
C GLY A 110 -5.28 -9.95 20.61
N ARG A 111 -4.36 -9.80 21.58
CA ARG A 111 -3.46 -10.88 22.03
C ARG A 111 -4.18 -11.92 22.89
#